data_AF-A0A655JLW1-F1
#
_entry.id   AF-A0A655JLW1-F1
#
_cell.length_a   1.000
_cell.length_b   1.000
_cell.length_c   1.000
_cell.angle_alpha   90.00
_cell.angle_beta   90.00
_cell.angle_gamma   90.00
#
_symmetry.space_group_name_H-M   'P 1'
#
loop_
_entity.id
_entity.type
_entity.pdbx_description
1 polymer ?
#
loop_
_entity_poly.entity_id
_entity_poly.type
_entity_poly.pdbx_seq_one_letter_code
_entity_poly.pdbx_strand_id
1 'polypeptide(L)' 'MFACGTAAVITPVARVRHGASEFRIADGQPGEVTMALRDTLTGIQRGTFADTHGWMARLG' A
#
# COMPACT_ATOMS: atom_id res chain seq x y z
N MET A 1 -3.58 -4.49 -7.99
CA MET A 1 -4.10 -3.10 -7.99
C MET A 1 -4.25 -2.64 -6.55
N PHE A 2 -3.94 -1.39 -6.25
CA PHE A 2 -4.09 -0.82 -4.90
C PHE A 2 -4.40 0.68 -4.95
N ALA A 3 -4.92 1.21 -3.86
CA ALA A 3 -5.03 2.64 -3.58
C ALA A 3 -4.02 3.03 -2.48
N CYS A 4 -3.60 4.28 -2.41
CA CYS A 4 -2.67 4.79 -1.40
C CYS A 4 -3.16 6.11 -0.79
N GLY A 5 -2.70 6.40 0.43
CA GLY A 5 -3.03 7.63 1.14
C GLY A 5 -2.55 7.61 2.59
N THR A 6 -2.38 8.77 3.21
CA THR A 6 -1.75 8.91 4.53
C THR A 6 -2.38 8.02 5.61
N ALA A 7 -3.70 7.86 5.61
CA ALA A 7 -4.41 7.07 6.62
C ALA A 7 -4.19 5.55 6.49
N ALA A 8 -4.11 5.02 5.27
CA ALA A 8 -4.08 3.58 5.01
C ALA A 8 -2.74 3.07 4.48
N VAL A 9 -1.85 4.00 4.11
CA VAL A 9 -0.59 3.78 3.39
C VAL A 9 -0.82 3.15 2.03
N ILE A 10 -1.19 1.86 1.99
CA ILE A 10 -1.57 1.10 0.80
C ILE A 10 -2.73 0.16 1.15
N THR A 11 -3.80 0.22 0.36
CA THR A 11 -4.99 -0.65 0.45
C THR A 11 -5.17 -1.44 -0.84
N PRO A 12 -5.08 -2.78 -0.80
CA PRO A 12 -5.35 -3.63 -1.97
C PRO A 12 -6.79 -3.50 -2.48
N VAL A 13 -6.96 -3.45 -3.80
CA VAL A 13 -8.29 -3.43 -4.45
C VAL A 13 -8.55 -4.79 -5.06
N ALA A 14 -9.55 -5.51 -4.54
CA ALA A 14 -9.88 -6.87 -4.97
C ALA A 14 -10.89 -6.92 -6.13
N ARG A 15 -11.76 -5.92 -6.26
CA ARG A 15 -12.86 -5.90 -7.24
C ARG A 15 -13.15 -4.49 -7.72
N VAL A 16 -13.62 -4.38 -8.95
CA VAL A 16 -14.05 -3.13 -9.58
C VAL A 16 -15.44 -3.34 -10.16
N ARG A 17 -16.34 -2.40 -9.90
CA ARG A 17 -17.68 -2.36 -10.48
C ARG A 17 -17.84 -1.11 -11.33
N HIS A 18 -18.32 -1.28 -12.56
CA HIS A 18 -18.63 -0.20 -13.49
C HIS A 18 -19.98 -0.49 -14.16
N GLY A 19 -21.00 0.30 -13.81
CA GLY A 19 -22.38 0.05 -14.24
C GLY A 19 -22.87 -1.30 -13.71
N ALA A 20 -23.40 -2.14 -14.61
CA ALA A 20 -23.82 -3.51 -14.31
C ALA A 20 -22.65 -4.52 -14.32
N SER A 21 -21.47 -4.13 -14.81
CA SER A 21 -20.31 -5.01 -14.91
C SER A 21 -19.49 -4.99 -13.62
N GLU A 22 -19.08 -6.17 -13.15
CA GLU A 22 -18.17 -6.36 -12.03
C GLU A 22 -17.07 -7.35 -12.45
N PHE A 23 -15.83 -7.05 -12.07
CA PHE A 23 -14.72 -7.99 -12.25
C PHE A 23 -13.81 -8.03 -11.03
N ARG A 24 -13.16 -9.19 -10.84
CA ARG A 24 -12.18 -9.44 -9.79
C ARG A 24 -10.77 -9.15 -10.31
N ILE A 25 -9.95 -8.52 -9.50
CA ILE A 25 -8.53 -8.34 -9.78
C ILE A 25 -7.81 -9.62 -9.38
N ALA A 26 -7.28 -10.35 -10.36
CA ALA A 26 -6.61 -11.63 -10.15
C ALA A 26 -7.46 -12.59 -9.28
N ASP A 27 -6.87 -13.19 -8.25
CA ASP A 27 -7.53 -14.03 -7.27
C ASP A 27 -8.16 -13.22 -6.11
N GLY A 28 -8.24 -11.89 -6.23
CA GLY A 28 -8.80 -10.97 -5.24
C GLY A 28 -8.03 -10.88 -3.92
N GLN A 29 -6.83 -11.47 -3.84
CA GLN A 29 -5.94 -11.30 -2.70
C GLN A 29 -5.00 -10.11 -2.90
N PRO A 30 -4.41 -9.58 -1.82
CA PRO A 30 -3.32 -8.62 -1.93
C PRO A 30 -2.17 -9.19 -2.77
N GLY A 31 -1.76 -8.47 -3.82
CA GLY A 31 -0.66 -8.90 -4.66
C GLY A 31 0.69 -8.74 -3.95
N GLU A 32 1.65 -9.59 -4.31
CA GLU A 32 3.01 -9.61 -3.73
C GLU A 32 3.67 -8.22 -3.75
N VAL A 33 3.71 -7.56 -4.92
CA VAL A 33 4.29 -6.21 -5.06
C VAL A 33 3.55 -5.18 -4.22
N THR A 34 2.22 -5.32 -4.07
CA THR A 34 1.42 -4.40 -3.24
C THR A 34 1.82 -4.50 -1.77
N MET A 35 2.05 -5.71 -1.28
CA MET A 35 2.47 -5.94 0.10
C MET A 35 3.93 -5.57 0.32
N ALA A 36 4.83 -5.89 -0.61
CA ALA A 36 6.25 -5.51 -0.52
C ALA A 36 6.43 -3.98 -0.42
N LEU A 37 5.68 -3.20 -1.21
CA LEU A 37 5.69 -1.73 -1.13
C LEU A 37 5.13 -1.23 0.20
N ARG A 38 4.04 -1.82 0.69
CA ARG A 38 3.41 -1.45 1.96
C ARG A 38 4.35 -1.71 3.13
N ASP A 39 4.99 -2.87 3.14
CA ASP A 39 5.88 -3.30 4.21
C ASP A 39 7.16 -2.44 4.23
N THR A 40 7.70 -2.11 3.06
CA THR A 40 8.84 -1.20 2.95
C THR A 40 8.52 0.20 3.48
N LEU A 41 7.42 0.80 3.01
CA LEU A 41 7.04 2.16 3.41
C LEU A 41 6.66 2.24 4.89
N THR A 42 5.88 1.27 5.41
CA THR A 42 5.55 1.23 6.84
C THR A 42 6.77 0.90 7.71
N GLY A 43 7.72 0.13 7.19
CA GLY A 43 9.00 -0.14 7.84
C GLY A 43 9.84 1.13 8.02
N ILE A 44 9.91 1.98 6.99
CA ILE A 44 10.59 3.29 7.09
C ILE A 44 9.85 4.17 8.11
N GLN A 45 8.52 4.27 8.02
CA GLN A 45 7.70 5.10 8.91
C GLN A 45 7.78 4.70 10.39
N ARG A 46 7.98 3.40 10.67
CA ARG A 46 8.13 2.84 12.02
C ARG A 46 9.58 2.81 12.49
N GLY A 47 10.54 3.21 11.65
CA GLY A 47 11.96 3.16 11.95
C GLY A 47 12.55 1.76 12.02
N THR A 48 11.87 0.75 11.47
CA THR A 48 12.41 -0.63 11.41
C THR A 48 13.25 -0.86 10.16
N PHE A 49 13.07 -0.06 9.10
CA PHE A 49 13.92 -0.04 7.90
C PHE A 49 14.68 1.28 7.79
N ALA A 50 15.81 1.24 7.08
CA ALA A 50 16.64 2.42 6.84
C ALA A 50 15.90 3.45 5.98
N ASP A 51 15.89 4.70 6.44
CA ASP A 51 15.37 5.83 5.68
C ASP A 51 16.44 6.38 4.73
N THR A 52 16.58 5.74 3.56
CA THR A 52 17.61 6.10 2.57
C THR A 52 17.34 7.43 1.87
N HIS A 53 16.15 8.00 2.01
CA HIS A 53 15.72 9.21 1.31
C HIS A 53 15.51 10.41 2.25
N GLY A 54 15.67 10.23 3.56
CA GLY A 54 15.51 11.29 4.55
C GLY A 54 14.06 11.78 4.68
N TRP A 55 13.07 10.90 4.58
CA TRP A 55 11.65 11.24 4.76
C TRP A 55 11.25 11.45 6.22
N MET A 56 11.94 10.82 7.17
CA MET A 56 11.62 10.88 8.58
C MET A 56 12.33 12.06 9.24
N ALA A 57 11.55 12.91 9.91
CA ALA A 57 12.05 14.04 10.67
C ALA A 57 11.69 13.90 12.15
N ARG A 58 12.60 14.35 13.03
CA ARG A 58 12.35 14.44 14.45
C ARG A 58 11.47 15.67 14.74
N LEU A 59 10.32 15.45 15.38
CA LEU A 59 9.35 16.52 15.67
C LEU A 59 9.42 17.08 17.10
N GLY A 60 10.34 16.56 17.95
CA GLY A 60 10.55 17.03 19.32
C GLY A 60 11.85 16.54 19.92
#